data_AF-A0A9E6DSJ2-F1
#
_entry.id   AF-A0A9E6DSJ2-F1
#
_cell.length_a   1.000
_cell.length_b   1.000
_cell.length_c   1.000
_cell.angle_alpha   90.00
_cell.angle_beta   90.00
_cell.angle_gamma   90.00
#
_symmetry.space_group_name_H-M   'P 1'
#
loop_
_entity.id
_entity.type
_entity.pdbx_description
1 polymer ?
#
loop_
_entity_poly.entity_id
_entity_poly.type
_entity_poly.pdbx_seq_one_letter_code
_entity_poly.pdbx_strand_id
1 'polypeptide(L)'
;MTLEAQEKDTIIGQIIDILTADKSHKNQESGFTDFLEAFLKRGNAEDFSRVGVDQLCEQLSSCWDFAQTRKFGNHKINISSDAHDRHDAQSYVHIINDDTPFLFDSILNEFNENGSAPKFLLHPLISVKRDSKANLTKVVGDDEYSGDLSGVARESHVHIVIDKLNEAEQEKLIAGLENVLLNVKYTVLDWKPMSARIKAVLKDYRKNAPNVPPSELQESMEFMDWLLDDNFTFLGIREYCFESESLDGSFVHVADTGLGVLRNDNIEVLKRGEENLTITPEILDFIMRPEPVFVAKANIKSVVHRRTYMDYIGLKIYDDAGNITGELKVVGLFTSGAYTSSPLNIPLLRR
;
A
#
# COMPACT_ATOMS: atom_id res chain seq x y z
N MET A 1 26.61 16.03 23.24
CA MET A 1 26.54 15.55 21.84
C MET A 1 27.49 14.37 21.76
N THR A 2 27.06 13.20 21.29
CA THR A 2 27.94 12.03 21.11
C THR A 2 28.89 12.28 19.94
N LEU A 3 30.04 11.60 19.90
CA LEU A 3 31.03 11.73 18.81
C LEU A 3 30.38 11.46 17.44
N GLU A 4 29.54 10.43 17.37
CA GLU A 4 28.77 10.05 16.18
C GLU A 4 27.79 11.13 15.72
N ALA A 5 27.17 11.86 16.65
CA ALA A 5 26.25 12.96 16.31
C ALA A 5 27.02 14.14 15.70
N GLN A 6 28.21 14.46 16.23
CA GLN A 6 29.07 15.50 15.67
C GLN A 6 29.60 15.13 14.29
N GLU A 7 29.98 13.87 14.09
CA GLU A 7 30.42 13.36 12.79
C GLU A 7 29.29 13.44 11.75
N LYS A 8 28.08 12.99 12.12
CA LYS A 8 26.89 13.14 11.29
C LYS A 8 26.64 14.59 10.89
N ASP A 9 26.56 15.50 11.87
CA ASP A 9 26.27 16.92 11.60
C ASP A 9 27.35 17.56 10.70
N THR A 10 28.62 17.14 10.85
CA THR A 10 29.72 17.58 9.99
C THR A 10 29.53 17.11 8.54
N ILE A 11 29.19 15.83 8.33
CA ILE A 11 28.94 15.28 6.99
C ILE A 11 27.72 15.96 6.34
N ILE A 12 26.65 16.16 7.11
CA ILE A 12 25.44 16.86 6.62
C ILE A 12 25.78 18.28 6.19
N GLY A 13 26.51 19.04 7.02
CA GLY A 13 26.93 20.39 6.69
C GLY A 13 27.77 20.43 5.42
N GLN A 14 28.73 19.51 5.26
CA GLN A 14 29.55 19.40 4.05
C GLN A 14 28.71 19.17 2.80
N ILE A 15 27.75 18.24 2.85
CA ILE A 15 26.86 17.93 1.70
C ILE A 15 26.01 19.16 1.33
N ILE A 16 25.41 19.83 2.32
CA ILE A 16 24.59 21.02 2.09
C ILE A 16 25.44 22.14 1.49
N ASP A 17 26.64 22.39 2.02
CA ASP A 17 27.55 23.42 1.50
C ASP A 17 27.96 23.15 0.05
N ILE A 18 28.30 21.89 -0.28
CA ILE A 18 28.67 21.49 -1.65
C ILE A 18 27.51 21.72 -2.61
N LEU A 19 26.31 21.22 -2.27
CA LEU A 19 25.15 21.27 -3.15
C LEU A 19 24.58 22.69 -3.30
N THR A 20 24.54 23.47 -2.23
CA THR A 20 24.05 24.85 -2.30
C THR A 20 25.02 25.79 -3.01
N ALA A 21 26.32 25.47 -3.06
CA ALA A 21 27.29 26.19 -3.85
C ALA A 21 27.15 25.95 -5.37
N ASP A 22 26.63 24.78 -5.79
CA ASP A 22 26.36 24.50 -7.19
C ASP A 22 25.09 25.23 -7.67
N LYS A 23 25.26 26.18 -8.59
CA LYS A 23 24.17 26.97 -9.17
C LYS A 23 23.47 26.27 -10.35
N SER A 24 23.87 25.05 -10.69
CA SER A 24 23.26 24.26 -11.75
C SER A 24 21.86 23.74 -11.38
N HIS A 25 21.60 23.54 -10.08
CA HIS A 25 20.30 23.08 -9.59
C HIS A 25 19.23 24.13 -9.83
N LYS A 26 18.10 23.69 -10.37
CA LYS A 26 16.96 24.56 -10.64
C LYS A 26 16.22 24.87 -9.33
N ASN A 27 15.61 26.05 -9.28
CA ASN A 27 14.58 26.40 -8.30
C ASN A 27 15.06 26.30 -6.84
N GLN A 28 16.34 26.59 -6.57
CA GLN A 28 16.93 26.46 -5.23
C GLN A 28 16.20 27.32 -4.18
N GLU A 29 15.69 28.47 -4.61
CA GLU A 29 14.88 29.39 -3.83
C GLU A 29 13.59 28.76 -3.29
N SER A 30 13.13 27.65 -3.85
CA SER A 30 11.97 26.89 -3.40
C SER A 30 12.25 25.96 -2.21
N GLY A 31 13.34 26.16 -1.45
CA GLY A 31 13.63 25.40 -0.24
C GLY A 31 14.51 24.17 -0.47
N PHE A 32 15.55 24.31 -1.30
CA PHE A 32 16.51 23.24 -1.55
C PHE A 32 17.23 22.78 -0.27
N THR A 33 17.63 23.71 0.60
CA THR A 33 18.25 23.39 1.88
C THR A 33 17.31 22.57 2.77
N ASP A 34 16.04 22.98 2.91
CA ASP A 34 15.04 22.24 3.69
C ASP A 34 14.83 20.81 3.17
N PHE A 35 14.88 20.63 1.84
CA PHE A 35 14.82 19.31 1.21
C PHE A 35 16.01 18.43 1.59
N LEU A 36 17.23 18.96 1.48
CA LEU A 36 18.46 18.23 1.84
C LEU A 36 18.48 17.87 3.32
N GLU A 37 18.11 18.81 4.19
CA GLU A 37 17.98 18.56 5.62
C GLU A 37 16.97 17.45 5.91
N ALA A 38 15.80 17.47 5.26
CA ALA A 38 14.79 16.43 5.43
C ALA A 38 15.33 15.03 5.09
N PHE A 39 16.06 14.90 3.97
CA PHE A 39 16.71 13.64 3.56
C PHE A 39 17.75 13.16 4.56
N LEU A 40 18.61 14.06 5.02
CA LEU A 40 19.79 13.69 5.81
C LEU A 40 19.49 13.54 7.31
N LYS A 41 18.45 14.20 7.82
CA LYS A 41 18.09 14.20 9.25
C LYS A 41 17.86 12.80 9.81
N ARG A 42 17.31 11.87 9.02
CA ARG A 42 17.00 10.50 9.46
C ARG A 42 18.10 9.47 9.18
N GLY A 43 19.10 9.79 8.38
CA GLY A 43 20.24 8.89 8.15
C GLY A 43 21.17 8.81 9.36
N ASN A 44 22.06 7.82 9.38
CA ASN A 44 23.09 7.67 10.41
C ASN A 44 24.49 7.94 9.82
N ALA A 45 25.45 8.26 10.69
CA ALA A 45 26.81 8.63 10.26
C ALA A 45 27.53 7.49 9.52
N GLU A 46 27.36 6.25 9.99
CA GLU A 46 28.03 5.07 9.43
C GLU A 46 27.61 4.83 7.96
N ASP A 47 26.32 4.92 7.67
CA ASP A 47 25.80 4.81 6.31
C ASP A 47 26.30 5.95 5.42
N PHE A 48 26.33 7.18 5.93
CA PHE A 48 26.84 8.31 5.16
C PHE A 48 28.32 8.18 4.84
N SER A 49 29.12 7.73 5.81
CA SER A 49 30.55 7.45 5.61
C SER A 49 30.78 6.28 4.64
N ARG A 50 29.89 5.28 4.64
CA ARG A 50 29.96 4.13 3.71
C ARG A 50 29.63 4.50 2.27
N VAL A 51 28.64 5.37 2.05
CA VAL A 51 28.28 5.87 0.70
C VAL A 51 29.27 6.93 0.23
N GLY A 52 29.73 7.80 1.12
CA GLY A 52 30.64 8.90 0.82
C GLY A 52 29.92 10.17 0.35
N VAL A 53 30.54 11.31 0.63
CA VAL A 53 29.97 12.65 0.40
C VAL A 53 29.67 12.90 -1.07
N ASP A 54 30.59 12.57 -1.98
CA ASP A 54 30.43 12.82 -3.41
C ASP A 54 29.24 12.07 -3.99
N GLN A 55 29.10 10.78 -3.65
CA GLN A 55 28.01 9.94 -4.13
C GLN A 55 26.66 10.37 -3.53
N LEU A 56 26.62 10.78 -2.25
CA LEU A 56 25.42 11.37 -1.65
C LEU A 56 25.02 12.69 -2.34
N CYS A 57 26.00 13.54 -2.69
CA CYS A 57 25.72 14.77 -3.42
C CYS A 57 25.09 14.49 -4.79
N GLU A 58 25.64 13.56 -5.55
CA GLU A 58 25.09 13.16 -6.86
C GLU A 58 23.67 12.60 -6.72
N GLN A 59 23.44 11.70 -5.75
CA GLN A 59 22.13 11.10 -5.51
C GLN A 59 21.08 12.13 -5.07
N LEU A 60 21.42 13.02 -4.13
CA LEU A 60 20.49 14.05 -3.64
C LEU A 60 20.19 15.11 -4.71
N SER A 61 21.16 15.42 -5.57
CA SER A 61 20.95 16.27 -6.76
C SER A 61 19.90 15.65 -7.69
N SER A 62 20.07 14.37 -8.02
CA SER A 62 19.11 13.63 -8.84
C SER A 62 17.72 13.56 -8.19
N CYS A 63 17.66 13.35 -6.87
CA CYS A 63 16.42 13.35 -6.11
C CYS A 63 15.70 14.71 -6.17
N TRP A 64 16.45 15.82 -6.07
CA TRP A 64 15.93 17.18 -6.15
C TRP A 64 15.38 17.51 -7.53
N ASP A 65 16.13 17.20 -8.58
CA ASP A 65 15.72 17.42 -9.97
C ASP A 65 14.46 16.60 -10.28
N PHE A 66 14.40 15.35 -9.81
CA PHE A 66 13.23 14.50 -9.96
C PHE A 66 11.99 15.03 -9.21
N ALA A 67 12.18 15.71 -8.08
CA ALA A 67 11.11 16.26 -7.27
C ALA A 67 10.47 17.55 -7.84
N GLN A 68 11.12 18.20 -8.81
CA GLN A 68 10.66 19.49 -9.35
C GLN A 68 9.24 19.45 -9.92
N THR A 69 8.83 18.33 -10.49
CA THR A 69 7.49 18.19 -11.10
C THR A 69 6.81 16.91 -10.64
N ARG A 70 5.63 17.04 -10.04
CA ARG A 70 4.75 15.90 -9.71
C ARG A 70 3.33 16.37 -9.47
N LYS A 71 2.37 15.68 -10.10
CA LYS A 71 0.95 15.90 -9.83
C LYS A 71 0.54 15.13 -8.57
N PHE A 72 -0.05 15.80 -7.57
CA PHE A 72 -0.62 15.13 -6.40
C PHE A 72 -1.63 14.05 -6.80
N GLY A 73 -1.65 12.95 -6.05
CA GLY A 73 -2.41 11.75 -6.36
C GLY A 73 -1.74 10.80 -7.36
N ASN A 74 -0.63 11.19 -8.00
CA ASN A 74 0.14 10.32 -8.90
C ASN A 74 1.54 10.08 -8.35
N HIS A 75 1.97 8.84 -8.21
CA HIS A 75 3.35 8.53 -7.88
C HIS A 75 4.29 8.79 -9.06
N LYS A 76 5.59 8.90 -8.76
CA LYS A 76 6.67 8.85 -9.75
C LYS A 76 7.73 7.85 -9.30
N ILE A 77 8.29 7.11 -10.25
CA ILE A 77 9.39 6.18 -10.04
C ILE A 77 10.50 6.56 -11.01
N ASN A 78 11.74 6.57 -10.52
CA ASN A 78 12.93 6.68 -11.35
C ASN A 78 13.91 5.58 -10.93
N ILE A 79 14.45 4.87 -11.91
CA ILE A 79 15.59 3.97 -11.71
C ILE A 79 16.73 4.48 -12.57
N SER A 80 17.88 4.70 -11.95
CA SER A 80 19.14 5.02 -12.62
C SER A 80 20.23 4.08 -12.11
N SER A 81 21.29 3.90 -12.89
CA SER A 81 22.41 3.04 -12.50
C SER A 81 23.74 3.71 -12.80
N ASP A 82 24.79 3.27 -12.12
CA ASP A 82 26.14 3.69 -12.45
C ASP A 82 26.47 3.36 -13.91
N ALA A 83 27.09 4.31 -14.61
CA ALA A 83 27.41 4.16 -16.03
C ALA A 83 28.39 3.01 -16.31
N HIS A 84 29.25 2.66 -15.35
CA HIS A 84 30.27 1.63 -15.50
C HIS A 84 29.89 0.36 -14.74
N ASP A 85 30.05 -0.80 -15.38
CA ASP A 85 29.86 -2.13 -14.77
C ASP A 85 31.06 -2.55 -13.92
N ARG A 86 31.31 -1.81 -12.85
CA ARG A 86 32.28 -2.23 -11.82
C ARG A 86 31.62 -3.22 -10.86
N HIS A 87 32.42 -3.97 -10.12
CA HIS A 87 31.94 -4.95 -9.14
C HIS A 87 31.05 -4.31 -8.04
N ASP A 88 31.26 -3.04 -7.76
CA ASP A 88 30.53 -2.25 -6.78
C ASP A 88 29.44 -1.36 -7.40
N ALA A 89 29.13 -1.53 -8.69
CA ALA A 89 28.12 -0.73 -9.38
C ALA A 89 26.73 -0.91 -8.76
N GLN A 90 25.99 0.19 -8.71
CA GLN A 90 24.70 0.27 -8.02
C GLN A 90 23.59 0.75 -8.95
N SER A 91 22.36 0.42 -8.56
CA SER A 91 21.15 1.08 -9.05
C SER A 91 20.52 1.90 -7.94
N TYR A 92 20.04 3.07 -8.31
CA TYR A 92 19.38 4.06 -7.47
C TYR A 92 17.91 4.12 -7.87
N VAL A 93 17.03 3.79 -6.94
CA VAL A 93 15.58 3.84 -7.12
C VAL A 93 15.03 4.97 -6.28
N HIS A 94 14.36 5.92 -6.93
CA HIS A 94 13.72 7.03 -6.24
C HIS A 94 12.22 7.05 -6.53
N ILE A 95 11.41 7.07 -5.48
CA ILE A 95 9.96 7.04 -5.54
C ILE A 95 9.41 8.27 -4.80
N ILE A 96 8.47 8.97 -5.42
CA ILE A 96 7.74 10.06 -4.78
C ILE A 96 6.25 9.73 -4.82
N ASN A 97 5.60 9.72 -3.67
CA ASN A 97 4.16 9.51 -3.54
C ASN A 97 3.55 10.48 -2.53
N ASP A 98 2.22 10.59 -2.49
CA ASP A 98 1.53 11.22 -1.37
C ASP A 98 1.83 10.43 -0.07
N ASP A 99 1.88 11.12 1.07
CA ASP A 99 2.02 10.44 2.36
C ASP A 99 0.73 9.65 2.70
N THR A 100 0.82 8.32 2.65
CA THR A 100 -0.31 7.42 2.87
C THR A 100 0.10 6.17 3.66
N PRO A 101 -0.82 5.55 4.42
CA PRO A 101 -0.56 4.29 5.12
C PRO A 101 -0.08 3.17 4.19
N PHE A 102 0.65 2.21 4.74
CA PHE A 102 1.16 1.00 4.08
C PHE A 102 2.17 1.22 2.94
N LEU A 103 2.51 2.45 2.61
CA LEU A 103 3.33 2.76 1.45
C LEU A 103 4.74 2.14 1.55
N PHE A 104 5.45 2.48 2.62
CA PHE A 104 6.87 2.18 2.76
C PHE A 104 7.16 0.67 2.85
N ASP A 105 6.42 -0.01 3.70
CA ASP A 105 6.50 -1.45 3.90
C ASP A 105 6.06 -2.24 2.66
N SER A 106 5.06 -1.76 1.91
CA SER A 106 4.69 -2.38 0.63
C SER A 106 5.82 -2.26 -0.40
N ILE A 107 6.48 -1.08 -0.49
CA ILE A 107 7.64 -0.88 -1.37
C ILE A 107 8.75 -1.85 -0.99
N LEU A 108 9.15 -1.89 0.29
CA LEU A 108 10.22 -2.78 0.75
C LEU A 108 9.95 -4.26 0.46
N ASN A 109 8.71 -4.70 0.60
CA ASN A 109 8.33 -6.08 0.28
C ASN A 109 8.52 -6.41 -1.21
N GLU A 110 8.30 -5.44 -2.11
CA GLU A 110 8.51 -5.64 -3.55
C GLU A 110 10.00 -5.79 -3.90
N PHE A 111 10.88 -5.03 -3.24
CA PHE A 111 12.32 -5.21 -3.38
C PHE A 111 12.77 -6.59 -2.92
N ASN A 112 12.27 -7.06 -1.77
CA ASN A 112 12.58 -8.38 -1.24
C ASN A 112 12.10 -9.51 -2.17
N GLU A 113 10.91 -9.39 -2.75
CA GLU A 113 10.35 -10.39 -3.67
C GLU A 113 11.11 -10.49 -5.00
N ASN A 114 11.72 -9.40 -5.45
CA ASN A 114 12.58 -9.40 -6.65
C ASN A 114 14.03 -9.78 -6.35
N GLY A 115 14.37 -10.08 -5.09
CA GLY A 115 15.74 -10.39 -4.68
C GLY A 115 16.69 -9.18 -4.68
N SER A 116 16.15 -7.96 -4.78
CA SER A 116 16.92 -6.71 -4.84
C SER A 116 17.00 -6.09 -3.44
N ALA A 117 17.78 -6.70 -2.55
CA ALA A 117 17.87 -6.24 -1.17
C ALA A 117 18.45 -4.81 -1.07
N PRO A 118 17.77 -3.86 -0.39
CA PRO A 118 18.29 -2.52 -0.13
C PRO A 118 19.65 -2.54 0.58
N LYS A 119 20.65 -1.86 0.01
CA LYS A 119 21.96 -1.62 0.64
C LYS A 119 21.96 -0.35 1.48
N PHE A 120 21.27 0.68 1.01
CA PHE A 120 21.10 1.97 1.67
C PHE A 120 19.72 2.52 1.32
N LEU A 121 19.11 3.22 2.27
CA LEU A 121 17.75 3.73 2.10
C LEU A 121 17.54 5.02 2.87
N LEU A 122 16.88 5.99 2.24
CA LEU A 122 16.39 7.21 2.84
C LEU A 122 14.88 7.34 2.58
N HIS A 123 14.10 7.60 3.63
CA HIS A 123 12.65 7.78 3.54
C HIS A 123 12.17 9.03 4.29
N PRO A 124 12.47 10.24 3.79
CA PRO A 124 11.93 11.45 4.38
C PRO A 124 10.47 11.70 3.98
N LEU A 125 9.74 12.33 4.89
CA LEU A 125 8.43 12.91 4.62
C LEU A 125 8.63 14.41 4.46
N ILE A 126 8.32 14.94 3.29
CA ILE A 126 8.63 16.32 2.92
C ILE A 126 7.33 17.06 2.68
N SER A 127 7.19 18.22 3.31
CA SER A 127 6.01 19.07 3.16
C SER A 127 6.26 20.06 2.02
N VAL A 128 5.40 20.07 1.00
CA VAL A 128 5.62 20.87 -0.21
C VAL A 128 4.37 21.61 -0.66
N LYS A 129 4.56 22.75 -1.35
CA LYS A 129 3.54 23.46 -2.13
C LYS A 129 3.87 23.31 -3.61
N ARG A 130 2.86 22.97 -4.41
CA ARG A 130 2.98 22.87 -5.87
C ARG A 130 1.97 23.78 -6.57
N ASP A 131 2.34 24.30 -7.74
CA ASP A 131 1.43 25.11 -8.57
C ASP A 131 0.40 24.25 -9.33
N SER A 132 -0.50 24.90 -10.05
CA SER A 132 -1.51 24.23 -10.89
C SER A 132 -0.92 23.41 -12.05
N LYS A 133 0.35 23.65 -12.42
CA LYS A 133 1.11 22.90 -13.43
C LYS A 133 1.94 21.78 -12.82
N ALA A 134 1.76 21.50 -11.52
CA ALA A 134 2.46 20.47 -10.77
C ALA A 134 3.95 20.74 -10.50
N ASN A 135 4.40 21.98 -10.68
CA ASN A 135 5.77 22.40 -10.36
C ASN A 135 5.91 22.65 -8.86
N LEU A 136 7.05 22.27 -8.29
CA LEU A 136 7.43 22.61 -6.93
C LEU A 136 7.61 24.12 -6.79
N THR A 137 6.95 24.72 -5.79
CA THR A 137 7.04 26.17 -5.52
C THR A 137 7.68 26.47 -4.17
N LYS A 138 7.52 25.56 -3.20
CA LYS A 138 8.12 25.69 -1.88
C LYS A 138 8.19 24.33 -1.19
N VAL A 139 9.33 24.04 -0.57
CA VAL A 139 9.49 23.05 0.50
C VAL A 139 9.32 23.78 1.83
N VAL A 140 8.52 23.21 2.72
CA VAL A 140 8.24 23.75 4.04
C VAL A 140 9.09 23.00 5.05
N GLY A 141 10.08 23.68 5.62
CA GLY A 141 10.90 23.14 6.70
C GLY A 141 10.08 22.84 7.96
N ASP A 142 10.59 21.95 8.80
CA ASP A 142 9.90 21.50 10.03
C ASP A 142 9.54 22.68 10.97
N ASP A 143 10.37 23.72 11.00
CA ASP A 143 10.18 24.90 11.87
C ASP A 143 9.10 25.88 11.34
N GLU A 144 8.73 25.77 10.06
CA GLU A 144 7.73 26.63 9.41
C GLU A 144 6.30 26.09 9.50
N TYR A 145 6.09 24.94 10.17
CA TYR A 145 4.75 24.33 10.36
C TYR A 145 3.75 25.21 11.14
N SER A 146 4.21 26.32 11.72
CA SER A 146 3.39 27.31 12.42
C SER A 146 2.78 28.40 11.51
N GLY A 147 3.09 28.40 10.21
CA GLY A 147 2.60 29.37 9.22
C GLY A 147 1.31 28.98 8.46
N ASP A 148 1.03 29.66 7.34
CA ASP A 148 -0.11 29.33 6.46
C ASP A 148 0.12 28.01 5.70
N LEU A 149 -0.54 26.95 6.19
CA LEU A 149 -0.53 25.60 5.62
C LEU A 149 -1.45 25.42 4.41
N SER A 150 -2.09 26.48 3.91
CA SER A 150 -2.91 26.40 2.71
C SER A 150 -2.09 25.89 1.50
N GLY A 151 -2.59 24.85 0.84
CA GLY A 151 -1.93 24.23 -0.31
C GLY A 151 -0.66 23.43 0.01
N VAL A 152 -0.33 23.21 1.30
CA VAL A 152 0.74 22.29 1.70
C VAL A 152 0.21 20.87 1.66
N ALA A 153 0.96 19.97 1.05
CA ALA A 153 0.75 18.53 1.15
C ALA A 153 2.06 17.82 1.50
N ARG A 154 1.95 16.67 2.16
CA ARG A 154 3.08 15.83 2.53
C ARG A 154 3.35 14.80 1.44
N GLU A 155 4.59 14.74 1.00
CA GLU A 155 5.11 13.75 0.06
C GLU A 155 6.04 12.79 0.78
N SER A 156 5.87 11.51 0.49
CA SER A 156 6.78 10.44 0.91
C SER A 156 7.80 10.23 -0.20
N HIS A 157 9.06 10.52 0.10
CA HIS A 157 10.19 10.28 -0.79
C HIS A 157 10.91 9.02 -0.34
N VAL A 158 11.06 8.03 -1.20
CA VAL A 158 11.76 6.78 -0.89
C VAL A 158 12.92 6.64 -1.86
N HIS A 159 14.14 6.83 -1.36
CA HIS A 159 15.37 6.63 -2.11
C HIS A 159 16.06 5.36 -1.63
N ILE A 160 16.36 4.46 -2.56
CA ILE A 160 16.89 3.14 -2.28
C ILE A 160 18.08 2.87 -3.19
N VAL A 161 19.15 2.36 -2.61
CA VAL A 161 20.34 1.91 -3.32
C VAL A 161 20.40 0.39 -3.26
N ILE A 162 20.57 -0.24 -4.40
CA ILE A 162 20.64 -1.70 -4.57
C ILE A 162 21.83 -2.06 -5.47
N ASP A 163 22.13 -3.37 -5.57
CA ASP A 163 23.00 -3.87 -6.64
C ASP A 163 22.52 -3.41 -8.02
N LYS A 164 23.47 -3.17 -8.94
CA LYS A 164 23.14 -2.73 -10.29
C LYS A 164 22.21 -3.74 -10.97
N LEU A 165 21.11 -3.22 -11.48
CA LEU A 165 20.12 -3.96 -12.27
C LEU A 165 20.41 -3.82 -13.76
N ASN A 166 20.21 -4.90 -14.50
CA ASN A 166 20.12 -4.82 -15.96
C ASN A 166 18.77 -4.24 -16.42
N GLU A 167 18.64 -3.89 -17.69
CA GLU A 167 17.45 -3.24 -18.26
C GLU A 167 16.16 -4.04 -18.01
N ALA A 168 16.18 -5.36 -18.20
CA ALA A 168 15.02 -6.22 -17.98
C ALA A 168 14.61 -6.29 -16.50
N GLU A 169 15.58 -6.30 -15.58
CA GLU A 169 15.33 -6.24 -14.14
C GLU A 169 14.75 -4.87 -13.73
N GLN A 170 15.21 -3.78 -14.35
CA GLN A 170 14.66 -2.44 -14.10
C GLN A 170 13.21 -2.34 -14.56
N GLU A 171 12.90 -2.79 -15.78
CA GLU A 171 11.53 -2.80 -16.29
C GLU A 171 10.59 -3.63 -15.40
N LYS A 172 11.06 -4.81 -14.97
CA LYS A 172 10.31 -5.67 -14.06
C LYS A 172 10.06 -5.00 -12.72
N LEU A 173 11.08 -4.38 -12.12
CA LEU A 173 10.95 -3.68 -10.84
C LEU A 173 10.01 -2.46 -10.95
N ILE A 174 10.10 -1.68 -12.03
CA ILE A 174 9.19 -0.56 -12.29
C ILE A 174 7.76 -1.07 -12.37
N ALA A 175 7.48 -2.12 -13.17
CA ALA A 175 6.14 -2.67 -13.29
C ALA A 175 5.60 -3.21 -11.95
N GLY A 176 6.45 -3.87 -11.16
CA GLY A 176 6.10 -4.33 -9.80
C GLY A 176 5.75 -3.19 -8.86
N LEU A 177 6.58 -2.15 -8.81
CA LEU A 177 6.38 -0.96 -7.97
C LEU A 177 5.14 -0.16 -8.41
N GLU A 178 4.91 0.02 -9.71
CA GLU A 178 3.68 0.63 -10.25
C GLU A 178 2.44 -0.10 -9.76
N ASN A 179 2.43 -1.43 -9.84
CA ASN A 179 1.33 -2.25 -9.34
C ASN A 179 1.15 -2.09 -7.82
N VAL A 180 2.23 -2.11 -7.04
CA VAL A 180 2.17 -1.94 -5.59
C VAL A 180 1.60 -0.58 -5.21
N LEU A 181 2.13 0.51 -5.77
CA LEU A 181 1.71 1.88 -5.47
C LEU A 181 0.25 2.11 -5.85
N LEU A 182 -0.19 1.54 -6.97
CA LEU A 182 -1.58 1.61 -7.39
C LEU A 182 -2.53 0.88 -6.42
N ASN A 183 -2.15 -0.33 -5.98
CA ASN A 183 -2.95 -1.10 -5.02
C ASN A 183 -2.99 -0.46 -3.63
N VAL A 184 -1.88 0.14 -3.16
CA VAL A 184 -1.85 0.95 -1.94
C VAL A 184 -2.83 2.12 -2.06
N LYS A 185 -2.76 2.86 -3.16
CA LYS A 185 -3.66 3.99 -3.43
C LYS A 185 -5.13 3.57 -3.39
N TYR A 186 -5.50 2.51 -4.10
CA TYR A 186 -6.90 2.04 -4.11
C TYR A 186 -7.37 1.56 -2.75
N THR A 187 -6.53 0.81 -2.03
CA THR A 187 -6.84 0.34 -0.67
C THR A 187 -7.15 1.50 0.27
N VAL A 188 -6.31 2.54 0.25
CA VAL A 188 -6.46 3.71 1.13
C VAL A 188 -7.66 4.57 0.75
N LEU A 189 -7.86 4.85 -0.55
CA LEU A 189 -8.99 5.64 -1.03
C LEU A 189 -10.34 4.95 -0.76
N ASP A 190 -10.39 3.63 -0.93
CA ASP A 190 -11.62 2.86 -0.83
C ASP A 190 -11.93 2.33 0.56
N TRP A 191 -11.05 2.54 1.55
CA TRP A 191 -11.28 2.10 2.92
C TRP A 191 -12.69 2.46 3.41
N LYS A 192 -13.09 3.74 3.29
CA LYS A 192 -14.41 4.21 3.71
C LYS A 192 -15.55 3.60 2.90
N PRO A 193 -15.53 3.61 1.55
CA PRO A 193 -16.48 2.86 0.73
C PRO A 193 -16.62 1.38 1.12
N MET A 194 -15.50 0.69 1.36
CA MET A 194 -15.50 -0.73 1.74
C MET A 194 -16.18 -0.96 3.09
N SER A 195 -15.80 -0.18 4.12
CA SER A 195 -16.45 -0.24 5.43
C SER A 195 -17.93 0.10 5.35
N ALA A 196 -18.32 1.08 4.53
CA ALA A 196 -19.71 1.46 4.34
C ALA A 196 -20.54 0.33 3.72
N ARG A 197 -19.95 -0.42 2.76
CA ARG A 197 -20.64 -1.54 2.13
C ARG A 197 -20.87 -2.71 3.09
N ILE A 198 -19.91 -3.04 3.96
CA ILE A 198 -20.07 -4.04 5.01
C ILE A 198 -21.15 -3.60 6.01
N LYS A 199 -21.16 -2.32 6.41
CA LYS A 199 -22.21 -1.75 7.26
C LYS A 199 -23.60 -1.83 6.61
N ALA A 200 -23.69 -1.72 5.29
CA ALA A 200 -24.95 -1.92 4.57
C ALA A 200 -25.43 -3.37 4.68
N VAL A 201 -24.56 -4.37 4.46
CA VAL A 201 -24.92 -5.79 4.67
C VAL A 201 -25.39 -6.05 6.10
N LEU A 202 -24.70 -5.50 7.10
CA LEU A 202 -25.10 -5.59 8.51
C LEU A 202 -26.50 -5.01 8.76
N LYS A 203 -26.82 -3.88 8.12
CA LYS A 203 -28.14 -3.26 8.22
C LYS A 203 -29.21 -4.15 7.56
N ASP A 204 -28.89 -4.78 6.44
CA ASP A 204 -29.79 -5.68 5.74
C ASP A 204 -30.08 -6.93 6.58
N TYR A 205 -29.07 -7.52 7.22
CA TYR A 205 -29.25 -8.64 8.18
C TYR A 205 -30.18 -8.28 9.35
N ARG A 206 -30.11 -7.03 9.83
CA ARG A 206 -30.99 -6.54 10.91
C ARG A 206 -32.42 -6.33 10.46
N LYS A 207 -32.62 -5.93 9.21
CA LYS A 207 -33.93 -5.61 8.64
C LYS A 207 -34.66 -6.87 8.15
N ASN A 208 -33.94 -7.70 7.41
CA ASN A 208 -34.41 -8.93 6.78
C ASN A 208 -33.53 -10.08 7.28
N ALA A 209 -33.88 -10.62 8.46
CA ALA A 209 -33.08 -11.68 9.07
C ALA A 209 -33.03 -12.92 8.16
N PRO A 210 -31.83 -13.41 7.80
CA PRO A 210 -31.69 -14.67 7.07
C PRO A 210 -32.36 -15.83 7.81
N ASN A 211 -32.84 -16.83 7.07
CA ASN A 211 -33.45 -18.03 7.65
C ASN A 211 -32.39 -19.00 8.20
N VAL A 212 -31.67 -18.55 9.23
CA VAL A 212 -30.61 -19.28 9.94
C VAL A 212 -30.88 -19.23 11.46
N PRO A 213 -30.25 -20.10 12.27
CA PRO A 213 -30.39 -20.04 13.72
C PRO A 213 -30.08 -18.64 14.28
N PRO A 214 -30.90 -18.06 15.19
CA PRO A 214 -30.68 -16.70 15.69
C PRO A 214 -29.31 -16.48 16.35
N SER A 215 -28.79 -17.49 17.05
CA SER A 215 -27.46 -17.46 17.65
C SER A 215 -26.35 -17.36 16.61
N GLU A 216 -26.56 -17.99 15.45
CA GLU A 216 -25.60 -17.99 14.36
C GLU A 216 -25.58 -16.65 13.64
N LEU A 217 -26.76 -16.09 13.35
CA LEU A 217 -26.90 -14.75 12.79
C LEU A 217 -26.28 -13.69 13.70
N GLN A 218 -26.54 -13.76 14.99
CA GLN A 218 -25.98 -12.82 15.97
C GLN A 218 -24.45 -12.87 15.98
N GLU A 219 -23.86 -14.07 16.05
CA GLU A 219 -22.41 -14.25 15.98
C GLU A 219 -21.80 -13.74 14.66
N SER A 220 -22.47 -13.98 13.52
CA SER A 220 -22.03 -13.44 12.22
C SER A 220 -22.05 -11.91 12.19
N MET A 221 -23.09 -11.28 12.75
CA MET A 221 -23.18 -9.83 12.84
C MET A 221 -22.12 -9.25 13.80
N GLU A 222 -21.91 -9.87 14.96
CA GLU A 222 -20.87 -9.47 15.90
C GLU A 222 -19.47 -9.63 15.28
N PHE A 223 -19.24 -10.66 14.47
CA PHE A 223 -18.00 -10.81 13.71
C PHE A 223 -17.79 -9.67 12.72
N MET A 224 -18.82 -9.29 11.96
CA MET A 224 -18.73 -8.18 11.01
C MET A 224 -18.48 -6.83 11.71
N ASP A 225 -19.13 -6.58 12.85
CA ASP A 225 -18.85 -5.40 13.68
C ASP A 225 -17.40 -5.44 14.23
N TRP A 226 -16.91 -6.62 14.64
CA TRP A 226 -15.53 -6.82 15.10
C TRP A 226 -14.51 -6.54 13.98
N LEU A 227 -14.74 -6.99 12.75
CA LEU A 227 -13.88 -6.66 11.60
C LEU A 227 -13.78 -5.16 11.36
N LEU A 228 -14.91 -4.44 11.50
CA LEU A 228 -15.01 -2.99 11.32
C LEU A 228 -14.33 -2.19 12.45
N ASP A 229 -14.10 -2.82 13.60
CA ASP A 229 -13.45 -2.24 14.79
C ASP A 229 -11.92 -2.49 14.78
N ASP A 230 -11.28 -2.17 13.65
CA ASP A 230 -9.82 -2.24 13.44
C ASP A 230 -9.17 -3.63 13.65
N ASN A 231 -9.95 -4.71 13.65
CA ASN A 231 -9.42 -6.08 13.71
C ASN A 231 -9.07 -6.66 12.32
N PHE A 232 -9.44 -5.97 11.25
CA PHE A 232 -9.15 -6.38 9.88
C PHE A 232 -8.75 -5.21 8.98
N THR A 233 -7.62 -5.33 8.30
CA THR A 233 -7.22 -4.41 7.23
C THR A 233 -7.90 -4.82 5.94
N PHE A 234 -9.00 -4.14 5.58
CA PHE A 234 -9.67 -4.30 4.29
C PHE A 234 -8.75 -3.87 3.15
N LEU A 235 -8.47 -4.81 2.23
CA LEU A 235 -7.65 -4.55 1.04
C LEU A 235 -8.51 -4.45 -0.22
N GLY A 236 -9.62 -5.16 -0.29
CA GLY A 236 -10.54 -5.06 -1.41
C GLY A 236 -11.87 -5.75 -1.14
N ILE A 237 -12.93 -5.31 -1.83
CA ILE A 237 -14.22 -6.00 -1.84
C ILE A 237 -14.79 -6.06 -3.25
N ARG A 238 -15.63 -7.06 -3.53
CA ARG A 238 -16.36 -7.18 -4.79
C ARG A 238 -17.66 -7.96 -4.60
N GLU A 239 -18.71 -7.55 -5.28
CA GLU A 239 -20.00 -8.25 -5.23
C GLU A 239 -20.14 -9.26 -6.37
N TYR A 240 -20.82 -10.34 -6.05
CA TYR A 240 -21.17 -11.41 -6.96
C TYR A 240 -22.65 -11.72 -6.83
N CYS A 241 -23.30 -12.00 -7.95
CA CYS A 241 -24.67 -12.50 -7.98
C CYS A 241 -24.68 -14.00 -8.29
N PHE A 242 -25.62 -14.71 -7.69
CA PHE A 242 -25.97 -16.07 -8.09
C PHE A 242 -27.00 -16.00 -9.21
N GLU A 243 -26.65 -16.46 -10.41
CA GLU A 243 -27.66 -16.68 -11.44
C GLU A 243 -28.42 -17.96 -11.12
N SER A 244 -29.72 -17.87 -10.89
CA SER A 244 -30.58 -19.00 -10.54
C SER A 244 -30.75 -20.03 -11.65
N GLU A 245 -30.30 -19.73 -12.88
CA GLU A 245 -30.49 -20.57 -14.08
C GLU A 245 -29.20 -21.21 -14.60
N SER A 246 -28.04 -20.89 -14.04
CA SER A 246 -26.78 -21.48 -14.48
C SER A 246 -26.57 -22.83 -13.79
N LEU A 247 -26.79 -23.91 -14.55
CA LEU A 247 -26.58 -25.32 -14.15
C LEU A 247 -25.12 -25.64 -13.71
N ASP A 248 -24.21 -24.67 -13.81
CA ASP A 248 -22.80 -24.77 -13.48
C ASP A 248 -22.40 -24.03 -12.19
N GLY A 249 -23.33 -23.30 -11.55
CA GLY A 249 -23.02 -22.51 -10.35
C GLY A 249 -22.03 -21.38 -10.62
N SER A 250 -22.06 -20.81 -11.83
CA SER A 250 -21.19 -19.71 -12.23
C SER A 250 -21.49 -18.43 -11.44
N PHE A 251 -20.44 -17.85 -10.88
CA PHE A 251 -20.49 -16.58 -10.15
C PHE A 251 -20.28 -15.45 -11.15
N VAL A 252 -21.29 -14.60 -11.35
CA VAL A 252 -21.13 -13.41 -12.18
C VAL A 252 -20.79 -12.24 -11.27
N HIS A 253 -19.62 -11.66 -11.48
CA HIS A 253 -19.23 -10.41 -10.84
C HIS A 253 -20.22 -9.31 -11.22
N VAL A 254 -20.71 -8.57 -10.23
CA VAL A 254 -21.50 -7.37 -10.52
C VAL A 254 -20.55 -6.28 -10.97
N ALA A 255 -20.71 -5.85 -12.23
CA ALA A 255 -19.88 -4.81 -12.83
C ALA A 255 -19.80 -3.57 -11.93
N ASP A 256 -18.61 -2.95 -11.88
CA ASP A 256 -18.33 -1.71 -11.16
C ASP A 256 -18.51 -1.74 -9.62
N THR A 257 -18.57 -2.94 -9.02
CA THR A 257 -18.63 -3.10 -7.54
C THR A 257 -17.27 -3.34 -6.89
N GLY A 258 -16.22 -3.54 -7.70
CA GLY A 258 -14.86 -3.79 -7.23
C GLY A 258 -14.25 -2.56 -6.56
N LEU A 259 -13.77 -2.73 -5.32
CA LEU A 259 -13.06 -1.71 -4.55
C LEU A 259 -11.71 -2.22 -4.05
N GLY A 260 -10.80 -1.30 -3.77
CA GLY A 260 -9.44 -1.59 -3.33
C GLY A 260 -8.66 -2.39 -4.38
N VAL A 261 -7.95 -3.43 -3.94
CA VAL A 261 -7.22 -4.34 -4.83
C VAL A 261 -8.14 -5.09 -5.80
N LEU A 262 -9.43 -5.24 -5.46
CA LEU A 262 -10.41 -5.91 -6.31
C LEU A 262 -11.07 -4.97 -7.33
N ARG A 263 -10.56 -3.75 -7.52
CA ARG A 263 -10.91 -2.91 -8.70
C ARG A 263 -10.46 -3.51 -10.02
N ASN A 264 -9.37 -4.28 -10.01
CA ASN A 264 -8.87 -4.95 -11.21
C ASN A 264 -9.62 -6.27 -11.39
N ASP A 265 -10.49 -6.35 -12.40
CA ASP A 265 -11.32 -7.52 -12.65
C ASP A 265 -10.52 -8.81 -12.86
N ASN A 266 -9.27 -8.70 -13.34
CA ASN A 266 -8.36 -9.83 -13.54
C ASN A 266 -7.86 -10.48 -12.24
N ILE A 267 -8.08 -9.85 -11.08
CA ILE A 267 -7.70 -10.40 -9.78
C ILE A 267 -8.81 -11.33 -9.27
N GLU A 268 -8.57 -12.63 -9.42
CA GLU A 268 -9.45 -13.69 -8.91
C GLU A 268 -8.97 -14.22 -7.55
N VAL A 269 -9.76 -13.98 -6.49
CA VAL A 269 -9.40 -14.31 -5.09
C VAL A 269 -9.15 -15.80 -4.85
N LEU A 270 -9.79 -16.67 -5.63
CA LEU A 270 -9.60 -18.12 -5.60
C LEU A 270 -8.93 -18.54 -6.93
N LYS A 271 -7.74 -19.15 -6.86
CA LYS A 271 -7.04 -19.77 -8.01
C LYS A 271 -6.58 -21.20 -7.71
N ARG A 272 -6.41 -22.07 -8.71
CA ARG A 272 -5.72 -23.36 -8.56
C ARG A 272 -4.60 -23.46 -9.61
N GLY A 273 -3.37 -23.16 -9.20
CA GLY A 273 -2.23 -23.12 -10.12
C GLY A 273 -2.24 -21.86 -10.99
N GLU A 274 -1.91 -22.00 -12.27
CA GLU A 274 -1.87 -20.90 -13.26
C GLU A 274 -3.19 -20.69 -14.02
N GLU A 275 -4.19 -21.56 -13.82
CA GLU A 275 -5.49 -21.47 -14.48
C GLU A 275 -6.56 -20.86 -13.55
N ASN A 276 -7.47 -20.07 -14.15
CA ASN A 276 -8.64 -19.52 -13.47
C ASN A 276 -9.47 -20.66 -12.89
N LEU A 277 -9.96 -20.51 -11.65
CA LEU A 277 -10.82 -21.52 -11.05
C LEU A 277 -12.20 -21.46 -11.73
N THR A 278 -12.51 -22.46 -12.54
CA THR A 278 -13.89 -22.94 -12.61
C THR A 278 -14.26 -23.32 -11.17
N ILE A 279 -15.26 -22.65 -10.57
CA ILE A 279 -15.72 -22.98 -9.22
C ILE A 279 -15.96 -24.49 -9.18
N THR A 280 -15.21 -25.22 -8.36
CA THR A 280 -15.44 -26.65 -8.25
C THR A 280 -16.71 -26.90 -7.46
N PRO A 281 -17.41 -28.03 -7.66
CA PRO A 281 -18.59 -28.36 -6.88
C PRO A 281 -18.37 -28.29 -5.36
N GLU A 282 -17.17 -28.59 -4.87
CA GLU A 282 -16.82 -28.52 -3.45
C GLU A 282 -16.68 -27.08 -2.94
N ILE A 283 -16.17 -26.16 -3.75
CA ILE A 283 -16.09 -24.73 -3.41
C ILE A 283 -17.50 -24.14 -3.43
N LEU A 284 -18.31 -24.50 -4.42
CA LEU A 284 -19.71 -24.08 -4.48
C LEU A 284 -20.48 -24.59 -3.27
N ASP A 285 -20.35 -25.87 -2.92
CA ASP A 285 -20.99 -26.46 -1.74
C ASP A 285 -20.59 -25.71 -0.45
N PHE A 286 -19.30 -25.39 -0.29
CA PHE A 286 -18.81 -24.59 0.83
C PHE A 286 -19.43 -23.20 0.88
N ILE A 287 -19.49 -22.49 -0.25
CA ILE A 287 -20.09 -21.15 -0.32
C ILE A 287 -21.61 -21.22 -0.09
N MET A 288 -22.27 -22.31 -0.49
CA MET A 288 -23.72 -22.49 -0.38
C MET A 288 -24.18 -22.99 1.01
N ARG A 289 -23.27 -23.34 1.93
CA ARG A 289 -23.61 -23.72 3.31
C ARG A 289 -24.42 -22.65 4.05
N PRO A 290 -25.30 -22.97 5.00
CA PRO A 290 -26.26 -21.98 5.53
C PRO A 290 -25.62 -20.79 6.27
N GLU A 291 -24.36 -20.85 6.69
CA GLU A 291 -23.69 -19.81 7.45
C GLU A 291 -23.71 -18.45 6.70
N PRO A 292 -24.21 -17.36 7.32
CA PRO A 292 -24.25 -16.03 6.68
C PRO A 292 -22.88 -15.44 6.39
N VAL A 293 -21.85 -15.87 7.14
CA VAL A 293 -20.48 -15.39 7.03
C VAL A 293 -19.53 -16.56 7.16
N PHE A 294 -18.55 -16.65 6.27
CA PHE A 294 -17.46 -17.62 6.37
C PHE A 294 -16.10 -16.96 6.17
N VAL A 295 -15.06 -17.62 6.66
CA VAL A 295 -13.66 -17.19 6.53
C VAL A 295 -12.87 -18.31 5.87
N ALA A 296 -12.09 -17.95 4.86
CA ALA A 296 -11.19 -18.84 4.13
C ALA A 296 -9.86 -18.14 3.85
N LYS A 297 -8.84 -18.90 3.42
CA LYS A 297 -7.61 -18.32 2.89
C LYS A 297 -7.74 -18.10 1.38
N ALA A 298 -7.42 -16.90 0.93
CA ALA A 298 -7.28 -16.60 -0.48
C ALA A 298 -5.98 -17.19 -1.03
N ASN A 299 -5.97 -17.56 -2.31
CA ASN A 299 -4.76 -18.05 -2.99
C ASN A 299 -3.94 -16.92 -3.62
N ILE A 300 -4.18 -15.67 -3.20
CA ILE A 300 -3.44 -14.49 -3.62
C ILE A 300 -2.73 -13.88 -2.42
N LYS A 301 -1.45 -13.57 -2.59
CA LYS A 301 -0.67 -12.80 -1.62
C LYS A 301 -0.98 -11.32 -1.74
N SER A 302 -1.08 -10.64 -0.60
CA SER A 302 -1.21 -9.18 -0.61
C SER A 302 0.06 -8.53 -1.14
N VAL A 303 -0.13 -7.52 -2.00
CA VAL A 303 0.92 -6.58 -2.42
C VAL A 303 0.97 -5.32 -1.55
N VAL A 304 0.02 -5.19 -0.62
CA VAL A 304 -0.12 -4.07 0.32
C VAL A 304 0.18 -4.53 1.75
N HIS A 305 0.93 -3.70 2.49
CA HIS A 305 1.34 -3.89 3.88
C HIS A 305 2.30 -5.08 4.10
N ARG A 306 1.80 -6.31 3.98
CA ARG A 306 2.59 -7.53 4.21
C ARG A 306 2.42 -8.51 3.05
N ARG A 307 3.52 -9.15 2.64
CA ARG A 307 3.54 -10.13 1.55
C ARG A 307 3.10 -11.53 2.02
N THR A 308 1.83 -11.64 2.45
CA THR A 308 1.23 -12.88 2.95
C THR A 308 -0.05 -13.22 2.19
N TYR A 309 -0.46 -14.50 2.19
CA TYR A 309 -1.76 -14.90 1.67
C TYR A 309 -2.88 -14.15 2.37
N MET A 310 -3.74 -13.51 1.58
CA MET A 310 -4.87 -12.75 2.08
C MET A 310 -5.90 -13.67 2.73
N ASP A 311 -6.63 -13.12 3.68
CA ASP A 311 -7.84 -13.72 4.22
C ASP A 311 -9.02 -13.31 3.33
N TYR A 312 -9.91 -14.26 3.09
CA TYR A 312 -11.14 -14.09 2.32
C TYR A 312 -12.32 -14.30 3.25
N ILE A 313 -13.14 -13.27 3.37
CA ILE A 313 -14.38 -13.28 4.14
C ILE A 313 -15.54 -13.17 3.14
N GLY A 314 -16.37 -14.21 3.10
CA GLY A 314 -17.57 -14.22 2.27
C GLY A 314 -18.78 -13.81 3.10
N LEU A 315 -19.47 -12.75 2.66
CA LEU A 315 -20.69 -12.24 3.28
C LEU A 315 -21.86 -12.51 2.34
N LYS A 316 -22.85 -13.29 2.78
CA LYS A 316 -24.00 -13.61 1.94
C LYS A 316 -24.93 -12.41 1.77
N ILE A 317 -25.48 -12.26 0.58
CA ILE A 317 -26.50 -11.25 0.27
C ILE A 317 -27.83 -11.99 0.11
N TYR A 318 -28.86 -11.48 0.77
CA TYR A 318 -30.19 -12.09 0.80
C TYR A 318 -31.23 -11.16 0.17
N ASP A 319 -32.24 -11.74 -0.46
CA ASP A 319 -33.45 -11.01 -0.86
C ASP A 319 -34.41 -10.77 0.33
N ASP A 320 -35.51 -10.06 0.07
CA ASP A 320 -36.57 -9.82 1.05
C ASP A 320 -37.29 -11.10 1.52
N ALA A 321 -37.15 -12.22 0.80
CA ALA A 321 -37.70 -13.52 1.17
C ALA A 321 -36.71 -14.39 1.98
N GLY A 322 -35.48 -13.90 2.20
CA GLY A 322 -34.43 -14.60 2.93
C GLY A 322 -33.68 -15.64 2.10
N ASN A 323 -33.82 -15.63 0.78
CA ASN A 323 -33.02 -16.47 -0.13
C ASN A 323 -31.71 -15.78 -0.46
N ILE A 324 -30.65 -16.58 -0.66
CA ILE A 324 -29.34 -16.07 -1.04
C ILE A 324 -29.37 -15.62 -2.52
N THR A 325 -29.06 -14.36 -2.78
CA THR A 325 -28.99 -13.79 -4.14
C THR A 325 -27.57 -13.47 -4.59
N GLY A 326 -26.63 -13.40 -3.65
CA GLY A 326 -25.25 -13.10 -3.98
C GLY A 326 -24.29 -13.22 -2.81
N GLU A 327 -23.07 -12.77 -3.06
CA GLU A 327 -21.99 -12.73 -2.08
C GLU A 327 -21.22 -11.42 -2.21
N LEU A 328 -21.00 -10.75 -1.09
CA LEU A 328 -19.98 -9.72 -0.97
C LEU A 328 -18.67 -10.38 -0.52
N LYS A 329 -17.73 -10.47 -1.46
CA LYS A 329 -16.38 -10.97 -1.23
C LYS A 329 -15.52 -9.88 -0.63
N VAL A 330 -14.94 -10.15 0.53
CA VAL A 330 -14.02 -9.24 1.21
C VAL A 330 -12.65 -9.90 1.31
N VAL A 331 -11.59 -9.20 0.89
CA VAL A 331 -10.21 -9.65 1.06
C VAL A 331 -9.41 -8.67 1.90
N GLY A 332 -8.50 -9.20 2.70
CA GLY A 332 -7.65 -8.39 3.53
C GLY A 332 -6.72 -9.20 4.43
N LEU A 333 -6.29 -8.57 5.52
CA LEU A 333 -5.38 -9.16 6.49
C LEU A 333 -5.92 -8.90 7.90
N PHE A 334 -5.94 -9.94 8.76
CA PHE A 334 -6.17 -9.71 10.19
C PHE A 334 -5.04 -8.87 10.79
N THR A 335 -5.38 -7.95 11.67
CA THR A 335 -4.39 -7.09 12.32
C THR A 335 -3.58 -7.87 13.36
N SER A 336 -2.45 -7.32 13.79
CA SER A 336 -1.65 -7.96 14.85
C SER A 336 -2.42 -8.06 16.18
N GLY A 337 -3.37 -7.14 16.43
CA GLY A 337 -4.27 -7.18 17.58
C GLY A 337 -5.23 -8.38 17.50
N ALA A 338 -5.76 -8.68 16.31
CA ALA A 338 -6.58 -9.87 16.10
C ALA A 338 -5.83 -11.18 16.42
N TYR A 339 -4.57 -11.30 15.99
CA TYR A 339 -3.76 -12.51 16.25
C TYR A 339 -3.37 -12.71 17.72
N THR A 340 -3.30 -11.62 18.49
CA THR A 340 -2.93 -11.67 19.92
C THR A 340 -4.15 -11.68 20.85
N SER A 341 -5.35 -11.53 20.29
CA SER A 341 -6.61 -11.61 21.03
C SER A 341 -6.91 -13.06 21.43
N SER A 342 -7.51 -13.23 22.61
CA SER A 342 -8.03 -14.54 23.03
C SER A 342 -9.07 -15.03 22.01
N PRO A 343 -9.00 -16.30 21.53
CA PRO A 343 -10.02 -16.85 20.65
C PRO A 343 -11.45 -16.75 21.22
N LEU A 344 -11.57 -16.74 22.56
CA LEU A 344 -12.84 -16.54 23.26
C LEU A 344 -13.45 -15.14 23.08
N ASN A 345 -12.67 -14.18 22.60
CA ASN A 345 -13.12 -12.82 22.31
C ASN A 345 -13.38 -12.59 20.81
N ILE A 346 -13.11 -13.59 19.96
CA ILE A 346 -13.30 -13.49 18.51
C ILE A 346 -14.64 -14.16 18.17
N PRO A 347 -15.64 -13.41 17.69
CA PRO A 347 -16.90 -13.99 17.24
C PRO A 347 -16.66 -15.07 16.16
N LEU A 348 -17.57 -16.04 16.05
CA LEU A 348 -17.40 -17.30 15.30
C LEU A 348 -16.39 -18.32 15.88
N LEU A 349 -15.31 -17.88 16.54
CA LEU A 349 -14.32 -18.78 17.16
C LEU A 349 -14.62 -19.11 18.62
N ARG A 350 -15.27 -18.20 19.35
CA ARG A 350 -15.61 -18.36 20.78
C ARG A 350 -16.75 -19.36 21.06
N ARG A 351 -17.18 -20.10 20.04
CA ARG A 351 -18.30 -21.06 20.09
C ARG A 351 -17.92 -22.37 20.78
#